data_AF-D5WRY8-F1
#
_entry.id   AF-D5WRY8-F1
#
_cell.length_a   1.000
_cell.length_b   1.000
_cell.length_c   1.000
_cell.angle_alpha   90.00
_cell.angle_beta   90.00
_cell.angle_gamma   90.00
#
_symmetry.space_group_name_H-M   'P 1'
#
loop_
_entity.id
_entity.type
_entity.pdbx_description
1 polymer ?
#
loop_
_entity_poly.entity_id
_entity_poly.type
_entity_poly.pdbx_seq_one_letter_code
_entity_poly.pdbx_strand_id
1 'polypeptide(L)'
;MIRRIYLYLVLFTTLMMSIGGCVGIFMSLSDIIVPRGFYQDYASYRETRIAQATKVAPGEPAQPVPDEATIRADYERLVADQMQEARRRGLNGLIKSLGWIVIPLPVFLWYSRKLKEDKGSSAAASA
;
A
#
# COMPACT_ATOMS: atom_id res chain seq x y z
N MET A 1 11.28 0.15 39.54
CA MET A 1 10.06 -0.20 38.77
C MET A 1 9.95 0.56 37.44
N ILE A 2 10.13 1.90 37.42
CA ILE A 2 10.04 2.73 36.19
C ILE A 2 10.88 2.19 35.01
N ARG A 3 12.13 1.75 35.23
CA ARG A 3 12.98 1.18 34.17
C ARG A 3 12.35 -0.01 33.46
N ARG A 4 11.68 -0.91 34.20
CA ARG A 4 11.00 -2.09 33.63
C ARG A 4 9.74 -1.69 32.86
N ILE A 5 8.97 -0.74 33.38
CA ILE A 5 7.79 -0.19 32.68
C ILE A 5 8.20 0.44 31.35
N TYR A 6 9.28 1.23 31.33
CA TYR A 6 9.81 1.83 30.10
C TYR A 6 10.26 0.77 29.08
N LEU A 7 10.98 -0.25 29.52
CA LEU A 7 11.39 -1.37 28.66
C LEU A 7 10.19 -2.04 28.00
N TYR A 8 9.16 -2.39 28.79
CA TYR A 8 7.97 -3.05 28.26
C TYR A 8 7.15 -2.14 27.34
N LEU A 9 7.07 -0.84 27.61
CA LEU A 9 6.40 0.12 26.72
C LEU A 9 7.08 0.20 25.36
N VAL A 10 8.41 0.32 25.32
CA VAL A 10 9.16 0.36 24.06
C VAL A 10 8.99 -0.94 23.29
N LEU A 11 9.13 -2.10 23.96
CA LEU A 11 8.89 -3.40 23.33
C LEU A 11 7.46 -3.52 22.79
N PHE A 12 6.47 -3.06 23.54
CA PHE A 12 5.08 -3.06 23.13
C PHE A 12 4.85 -2.21 21.88
N THR A 13 5.39 -0.99 21.84
CA THR A 13 5.28 -0.12 20.65
C THR A 13 5.94 -0.77 19.44
N THR A 14 7.14 -1.36 19.60
CA THR A 14 7.80 -2.06 18.48
C THR A 14 7.02 -3.28 18.00
N LEU A 15 6.36 -4.00 18.91
CA LEU A 15 5.51 -5.15 18.58
C LEU A 15 4.28 -4.71 17.76
N MET A 16 3.58 -3.67 18.20
CA MET A 16 2.43 -3.10 17.48
C MET A 16 2.83 -2.64 16.08
N MET A 17 3.98 -1.98 15.95
CA MET A 17 4.49 -1.49 14.67
C MET A 17 4.86 -2.66 13.73
N SER A 18 5.48 -3.72 14.27
CA SER A 18 5.81 -4.92 13.50
C SER A 18 4.57 -5.66 13.00
N ILE A 19 3.52 -5.78 13.82
CA ILE A 19 2.26 -6.42 13.41
C ILE A 19 1.60 -5.61 12.28
N GLY A 20 1.54 -4.28 12.40
CA GLY A 20 1.02 -3.40 11.36
C GLY A 20 1.81 -3.52 10.04
N GLY A 21 3.14 -3.59 10.14
CA GLY A 21 4.02 -3.83 8.99
C GLY A 21 3.75 -5.17 8.31
N CYS A 22 3.61 -6.26 9.06
CA CYS A 22 3.32 -7.58 8.50
C CYS A 22 1.99 -7.60 7.72
N VAL A 23 0.91 -7.08 8.31
CA VAL A 23 -0.40 -7.00 7.62
C VAL A 23 -0.29 -6.16 6.35
N GLY A 24 0.43 -5.03 6.41
CA GLY A 24 0.67 -4.18 5.25
C GLY A 24 1.44 -4.88 4.12
N ILE A 25 2.42 -5.73 4.44
CA ILE A 25 3.13 -6.55 3.45
C ILE A 25 2.16 -7.48 2.72
N PHE A 26 1.31 -8.21 3.46
CA PHE A 26 0.34 -9.12 2.85
C PHE A 26 -0.67 -8.39 1.97
N MET A 27 -1.19 -7.23 2.41
CA MET A 27 -2.08 -6.41 1.60
C MET A 27 -1.39 -5.94 0.32
N SER A 28 -0.18 -5.40 0.44
CA SER A 28 0.59 -4.89 -0.69
C SER A 28 0.95 -5.98 -1.69
N LEU A 29 1.31 -7.17 -1.21
CA LEU A 29 1.61 -8.32 -2.05
C LEU A 29 0.35 -8.81 -2.78
N SER A 30 -0.79 -8.81 -2.09
CA SER A 30 -2.09 -9.11 -2.71
C SER A 30 -2.41 -8.12 -3.84
N ASP A 31 -2.17 -6.82 -3.64
CA ASP A 31 -2.40 -5.80 -4.66
C ASP A 31 -1.43 -5.90 -5.86
N ILE A 32 -0.24 -6.49 -5.66
CA ILE A 32 0.70 -6.77 -6.76
C ILE A 32 0.22 -7.96 -7.59
N ILE A 33 -0.21 -9.04 -6.94
CA ILE A 33 -0.61 -10.30 -7.59
C ILE A 33 -2.01 -10.18 -8.22
N VAL A 34 -2.95 -9.58 -7.48
CA VAL A 34 -4.34 -9.37 -7.85
C VAL A 34 -4.65 -7.88 -7.78
N PRO A 35 -4.15 -7.08 -8.74
CA PRO A 35 -4.42 -5.65 -8.77
C PRO A 35 -5.92 -5.41 -8.89
N ARG A 36 -6.51 -4.83 -7.85
CA ARG A 36 -7.92 -4.41 -7.83
C ARG A 36 -8.07 -3.17 -8.71
N GLY A 37 -8.21 -3.38 -10.01
CA GLY A 37 -8.56 -2.34 -10.97
C GLY A 37 -10.08 -2.17 -11.04
N PHE A 38 -10.56 -0.93 -10.98
CA PHE A 38 -11.92 -0.61 -11.40
C PHE A 38 -11.92 -0.58 -12.93
N TYR A 39 -12.31 -1.69 -13.57
CA TYR A 39 -12.53 -1.72 -15.00
C TYR A 39 -13.98 -1.29 -15.26
N GLN A 40 -14.17 -0.13 -15.86
CA GLN A 40 -15.46 0.23 -16.46
C GLN A 40 -15.64 -0.65 -17.70
N ASP A 41 -16.85 -1.17 -17.92
CA ASP A 41 -17.13 -1.96 -19.12
C ASP A 41 -16.92 -1.11 -20.39
N TYR A 42 -16.43 -1.75 -21.46
CA TYR A 42 -16.15 -1.06 -22.72
C TYR A 42 -17.39 -0.35 -23.27
N ALA A 43 -18.57 -0.97 -23.16
CA ALA A 43 -19.81 -0.37 -23.67
C ALA A 43 -20.11 0.95 -22.95
N SER A 44 -19.99 0.97 -21.62
CA SER A 44 -20.19 2.18 -20.82
C SER A 44 -19.10 3.23 -21.10
N TYR A 45 -17.85 2.81 -21.31
CA TYR A 45 -16.76 3.74 -21.66
C TYR A 45 -17.01 4.41 -23.01
N ARG A 46 -17.39 3.62 -24.01
CA ARG A 46 -17.73 4.05 -25.35
C ARG A 46 -18.88 5.05 -25.35
N GLU A 47 -19.97 4.72 -24.65
CA GLU A 47 -21.14 5.61 -24.53
C GLU A 47 -20.77 6.95 -23.88
N THR A 48 -19.93 6.90 -22.84
CA THR A 48 -19.43 8.11 -22.17
C THR A 48 -18.56 8.96 -23.12
N ARG A 49 -17.68 8.34 -23.91
CA ARG A 49 -16.81 9.04 -24.88
C ARG A 49 -17.61 9.70 -26.00
N ILE A 50 -18.58 9.00 -26.56
CA ILE A 50 -19.47 9.53 -27.61
C ILE A 50 -20.31 10.68 -27.05
N ALA A 51 -20.87 10.52 -25.85
CA ALA A 51 -21.62 11.58 -25.19
C ALA A 51 -20.76 12.82 -24.88
N GLN A 52 -19.47 12.64 -24.53
CA GLN A 52 -18.53 13.75 -24.32
C GLN A 52 -18.20 14.48 -25.64
N ALA A 53 -17.95 13.76 -26.73
CA ALA A 53 -17.70 14.36 -28.05
C ALA A 53 -18.91 15.15 -28.59
N THR A 54 -20.12 14.77 -28.15
CA THR A 54 -21.39 15.39 -28.58
C THR A 54 -21.84 16.54 -27.66
N LYS A 55 -21.22 16.71 -26.48
CA LYS A 55 -21.49 17.83 -25.57
C LYS A 55 -20.78 19.09 -26.07
N VAL A 56 -21.48 19.86 -26.88
CA VAL A 56 -21.02 21.15 -27.41
C VAL A 56 -21.36 22.26 -26.39
N ALA A 57 -20.36 22.95 -25.86
CA ALA A 57 -20.58 24.19 -25.11
C ALA A 57 -21.10 25.28 -26.07
N PRO A 58 -21.99 26.20 -25.64
CA PRO A 58 -22.50 27.24 -26.53
C PRO A 58 -21.36 28.09 -27.11
N GLY A 59 -21.08 27.95 -28.41
CA GLY A 59 -20.05 28.73 -29.11
C GLY A 59 -18.79 27.98 -29.57
N GLU A 60 -18.63 26.69 -29.24
CA GLU A 60 -17.49 25.87 -29.71
C GLU A 60 -17.91 24.90 -30.83
N PRO A 61 -17.03 24.58 -31.80
CA PRO A 61 -17.33 23.58 -32.81
C PRO A 61 -17.40 22.18 -32.18
N ALA A 62 -18.39 21.38 -32.58
CA ALA A 62 -18.52 19.99 -32.17
C ALA A 62 -17.24 19.21 -32.52
N GLN A 63 -16.66 18.53 -31.54
CA GLN A 63 -15.50 17.69 -31.79
C GLN A 63 -15.92 16.47 -32.61
N PRO A 64 -15.17 16.08 -33.65
CA PRO A 64 -15.49 14.90 -34.43
C PRO A 64 -15.43 13.67 -33.52
N VAL A 65 -16.47 12.83 -33.58
CA VAL A 65 -16.52 11.57 -32.84
C VAL A 65 -15.34 10.70 -33.32
N PRO A 66 -14.44 10.26 -32.42
CA PRO A 66 -13.33 9.41 -32.81
C PRO A 66 -13.82 8.09 -33.38
N ASP A 67 -13.08 7.52 -34.34
CA ASP A 67 -13.39 6.22 -34.93
C ASP A 67 -13.36 5.10 -33.87
N GLU A 68 -14.16 4.04 -34.06
CA GLU A 68 -14.30 2.94 -33.10
C GLU A 68 -12.95 2.29 -32.79
N ALA A 69 -12.07 2.18 -33.78
CA ALA A 69 -10.71 1.67 -33.60
C ALA A 69 -9.89 2.53 -32.62
N THR A 70 -10.06 3.86 -32.65
CA THR A 70 -9.37 4.77 -31.73
C THR A 70 -9.92 4.70 -30.31
N ILE A 71 -11.25 4.59 -30.15
CA ILE A 71 -11.91 4.45 -28.85
C ILE A 71 -11.46 3.15 -28.15
N ARG A 72 -11.37 2.06 -28.91
CA ARG A 72 -10.89 0.77 -28.38
C ARG A 72 -9.41 0.84 -27.98
N ALA A 73 -8.55 1.41 -28.83
CA ALA A 73 -7.14 1.57 -28.51
C ALA A 73 -6.93 2.43 -27.24
N ASP A 74 -7.70 3.50 -27.08
CA ASP A 74 -7.64 4.35 -25.88
C ASP A 74 -8.14 3.63 -24.62
N TYR A 75 -9.20 2.81 -24.75
CA TYR A 75 -9.68 1.98 -23.65
C TYR A 75 -8.63 0.97 -23.20
N GLU A 76 -8.01 0.25 -24.14
CA GLU A 76 -6.97 -0.73 -23.82
C GLU A 76 -5.76 -0.08 -23.14
N ARG A 77 -5.33 1.10 -23.60
CA ARG A 77 -4.29 1.90 -22.95
C ARG A 77 -4.68 2.27 -21.52
N LEU A 78 -5.90 2.77 -21.32
CA LEU A 78 -6.39 3.16 -20.01
C LEU A 78 -6.41 1.97 -19.04
N VAL A 79 -6.90 0.81 -19.49
CA VAL A 79 -6.91 -0.44 -18.72
C VAL A 79 -5.49 -0.86 -18.35
N ALA A 80 -4.56 -0.81 -19.30
CA ALA A 80 -3.16 -1.14 -19.09
C ALA A 80 -2.49 -0.18 -18.08
N ASP A 81 -2.73 1.12 -18.19
CA ASP A 81 -2.18 2.13 -17.29
C ASP A 81 -2.72 1.94 -15.87
N GLN A 82 -4.02 1.72 -15.71
CA GLN A 82 -4.65 1.42 -14.41
C GLN A 82 -4.05 0.18 -13.75
N MET A 83 -3.81 -0.89 -14.53
CA MET A 83 -3.13 -2.09 -14.05
C MET A 83 -1.71 -1.80 -13.58
N GLN A 84 -0.94 -1.01 -14.35
CA GLN A 84 0.42 -0.64 -13.99
C GLN A 84 0.46 0.22 -12.73
N GLU A 85 -0.45 1.19 -12.60
CA GLU A 85 -0.55 2.01 -11.41
C GLU A 85 -0.93 1.21 -10.18
N ALA A 86 -1.87 0.27 -10.29
CA ALA A 86 -2.24 -0.62 -9.19
C ALA A 86 -1.03 -1.43 -8.70
N ARG A 87 -0.24 -2.00 -9.62
CA ARG A 87 1.00 -2.70 -9.29
C ARG A 87 2.03 -1.77 -8.64
N ARG A 88 2.22 -0.56 -9.16
CA ARG A 88 3.12 0.47 -8.57
C ARG A 88 2.69 0.85 -7.16
N ARG A 89 1.38 1.01 -6.92
CA ARG A 89 0.83 1.27 -5.58
C ARG A 89 1.13 0.12 -4.64
N GLY A 90 0.92 -1.13 -5.09
CA GLY A 90 1.28 -2.33 -4.32
C GLY A 90 2.78 -2.38 -3.98
N LEU A 91 3.67 -2.13 -4.94
CA LEU A 91 5.12 -2.08 -4.70
C LEU A 91 5.51 -0.98 -3.69
N ASN A 92 4.94 0.21 -3.82
CA ASN A 92 5.16 1.31 -2.88
C ASN A 92 4.64 0.97 -1.48
N GLY A 93 3.49 0.29 -1.40
CA GLY A 93 2.94 -0.24 -0.15
C GLY A 93 3.90 -1.23 0.50
N LEU A 94 4.42 -2.18 -0.29
CA LEU A 94 5.34 -3.21 0.19
C LEU A 94 6.60 -2.60 0.81
N ILE A 95 7.20 -1.62 0.14
CA ILE A 95 8.39 -0.90 0.65
C ILE A 95 8.06 -0.16 1.94
N LYS A 96 6.91 0.53 2.01
CA LYS A 96 6.49 1.24 3.23
C LYS A 96 6.26 0.29 4.40
N SER A 97 5.61 -0.85 4.15
CA SER A 97 5.34 -1.87 5.16
C SER A 97 6.61 -2.56 5.65
N LEU A 98 7.59 -2.80 4.76
CA LEU A 98 8.93 -3.24 5.15
C LEU A 98 9.64 -2.19 6.02
N GLY A 99 9.55 -0.91 5.65
CA GLY A 99 10.09 0.18 6.47
C GLY A 99 9.53 0.19 7.89
N TRP A 100 8.23 -0.07 8.04
CA TRP A 100 7.57 -0.22 9.34
C TRP A 100 8.08 -1.37 10.21
N ILE A 101 8.68 -2.40 9.60
CA ILE A 101 9.30 -3.52 10.34
C ILE A 101 10.79 -3.23 10.59
N VAL A 102 11.50 -2.74 9.57
CA VAL A 102 12.95 -2.52 9.62
C VAL A 102 13.33 -1.40 10.58
N ILE A 103 12.54 -0.32 10.70
CA ILE A 103 12.82 0.80 11.61
C ILE A 103 12.78 0.39 13.09
N PRO A 104 11.75 -0.30 13.60
CA PRO A 104 11.72 -0.72 15.00
C PRO A 104 12.64 -1.91 15.32
N LEU A 105 13.11 -2.66 14.33
CA LEU A 105 13.89 -3.89 14.55
C LEU A 105 15.19 -3.67 15.36
N PRO A 106 16.05 -2.67 15.09
CA PRO A 106 17.27 -2.44 15.87
C PRO A 106 16.96 -2.07 17.32
N VAL A 107 15.91 -1.27 17.52
CA VAL A 107 15.43 -0.87 18.86
C VAL A 107 14.96 -2.09 19.62
N PHE A 108 14.15 -2.94 18.99
CA PHE A 108 13.66 -4.18 19.57
C PHE A 108 14.81 -5.13 19.94
N LEU A 109 15.78 -5.34 19.05
CA LEU A 109 16.93 -6.20 19.30
C LEU A 109 17.76 -5.71 20.49
N TRP A 110 18.02 -4.40 20.58
CA TRP A 110 18.79 -3.83 21.68
C TRP A 110 18.09 -4.02 23.03
N TYR A 111 16.81 -3.65 23.11
CA TYR A 111 16.05 -3.74 24.35
C TYR A 111 15.69 -5.19 24.74
N SER A 112 15.52 -6.08 23.77
CA SER A 112 15.31 -7.52 24.01
C SER A 112 16.57 -8.17 24.63
N ARG A 113 17.76 -7.79 24.17
CA ARG A 113 19.03 -8.25 24.79
C ARG A 113 19.16 -7.73 26.23
N LYS A 114 18.90 -6.44 26.44
CA LYS A 114 18.95 -5.82 27.77
C LYS A 114 17.97 -6.45 28.77
N LEU A 115 16.78 -6.83 28.31
CA LEU A 115 15.80 -7.52 29.14
C LEU A 115 16.27 -8.92 29.57
N LYS A 116 16.99 -9.64 28.70
CA LYS A 116 17.56 -10.96 29.03
C LYS A 116 18.69 -10.85 30.06
N GLU A 117 19.53 -9.82 29.95
CA GLU A 117 20.60 -9.52 30.93
C GLU A 117 20.02 -9.17 32.31
N ASP A 118 18.98 -8.32 32.35
CA ASP A 118 18.26 -7.99 33.61
C ASP A 118 17.60 -9.23 34.24
N LYS A 119 17.06 -10.16 33.43
CA LYS A 119 16.51 -11.44 33.93
C LYS A 119 17.61 -12.35 34.49
N GLY A 120 18.75 -12.46 33.81
CA GLY A 120 19.88 -13.29 34.26
C GLY A 120 20.53 -12.77 35.54
N SER A 121 20.72 -11.44 35.65
CA SER A 121 21.26 -10.81 36.86
C SER A 121 20.31 -10.95 38.06
N SER A 122 19.00 -10.83 37.83
CA SER A 122 17.99 -11.01 38.90
C SER A 122 17.90 -12.45 39.39
N ALA A 123 18.18 -13.45 38.54
CA ALA A 123 18.17 -14.86 38.92
C ALA A 123 19.45 -15.26 39.69
N ALA A 124 20.60 -14.67 39.33
CA ALA A 124 21.88 -14.89 40.01
C ALA A 124 21.95 -14.19 41.38
N ALA A 125 21.22 -13.08 41.58
CA ALA A 125 21.16 -12.38 42.87
C ALA A 125 20.19 -13.01 43.89
N SER A 126 19.38 -13.99 43.47
CA SER A 126 18.43 -14.73 44.31
C SER A 126 18.87 -16.17 44.62
N ALA A 127 20.06 -16.56 44.17
CA ALA A 127 20.72 -17.85 44.45
C ALA A 127 21.88 -17.63 45.42
#